data_AF-M4NQ45-F1
#
_entry.id   AF-M4NQ45-F1
#
_cell.length_a   1.000
_cell.length_b   1.000
_cell.length_c   1.000
_cell.angle_alpha   90.00
_cell.angle_beta   90.00
_cell.angle_gamma   90.00
#
_symmetry.space_group_name_H-M   'P 1'
#
loop_
_entity.id
_entity.type
_entity.pdbx_description
1 polymer ?
#
loop_
_entity_poly.entity_id
_entity_poly.type
_entity_poly.pdbx_seq_one_letter_code
_entity_poly.pdbx_strand_id
1 'polypeptide(L)'
;MRAALMILLGLVIGVIGTANVMNALAARNPMPKAVMETMGYHVGELKNAIKARQCDPVKVQHHLARLESTASDITPVFGIDEKAFTDDAAQLQERLHQAVQAAPASCAAVAAAIKPVGETCQSCHQQYR
;
A
#
# COMPACT_ATOMS: atom_id res chain seq x y z
N MET A 1 -28.29 47.70 11.34
CA MET A 1 -28.43 46.87 10.11
C MET A 1 -27.08 46.44 9.52
N ARG A 2 -26.12 47.35 9.28
CA ARG A 2 -24.78 47.02 8.71
C ARG A 2 -24.02 45.91 9.45
N ALA A 3 -23.92 45.98 10.78
CA ALA A 3 -23.21 44.97 11.57
C ALA A 3 -23.86 43.58 11.48
N ALA A 4 -25.19 43.51 11.54
CA ALA A 4 -25.92 42.25 11.39
C ALA A 4 -25.69 41.60 10.02
N LEU A 5 -25.66 42.40 8.94
CA LEU A 5 -25.37 41.92 7.59
C LEU A 5 -23.94 41.37 7.47
N MET A 6 -22.95 42.02 8.09
CA MET A 6 -21.56 41.55 8.09
C MET A 6 -21.39 40.25 8.88
N ILE A 7 -22.10 40.11 10.02
CA ILE A 7 -22.11 38.86 10.79
C ILE A 7 -22.74 37.73 9.97
N LEU A 8 -23.86 38.00 9.30
CA LEU A 8 -24.56 37.02 8.46
C LEU A 8 -23.67 36.59 7.27
N LEU A 9 -23.00 37.54 6.63
CA LEU A 9 -22.05 37.26 5.55
C LEU A 9 -20.87 36.40 6.04
N GLY A 10 -20.27 36.74 7.18
CA GLY A 10 -19.20 35.96 7.78
C GLY A 10 -19.63 34.54 8.14
N LEU A 11 -20.85 34.37 8.67
CA LEU A 11 -21.43 33.07 8.97
C LEU A 11 -21.60 32.23 7.70
N VAL A 12 -22.18 32.81 6.64
CA VAL A 12 -22.38 32.12 5.36
C VAL A 12 -21.06 31.67 4.76
N ILE A 13 -20.05 32.56 4.71
CA ILE A 13 -18.72 32.22 4.22
C ILE A 13 -18.08 31.12 5.08
N GLY A 14 -18.20 31.21 6.42
CA GLY A 14 -17.68 30.21 7.34
C GLY A 14 -18.31 28.82 7.16
N VAL A 15 -19.63 28.75 7.00
CA VAL A 15 -20.35 27.50 6.76
C VAL A 15 -19.94 26.88 5.42
N ILE A 16 -19.91 27.67 4.34
CA ILE A 16 -19.50 27.20 3.02
C ILE A 16 -18.04 26.72 3.06
N GLY A 17 -17.14 27.48 3.66
CA GLY A 17 -15.74 27.10 3.80
C GLY A 17 -15.57 25.78 4.56
N THR A 18 -16.25 25.63 5.70
CA THR A 18 -16.19 24.40 6.51
C THR A 18 -16.73 23.20 5.74
N ALA A 19 -17.88 23.35 5.07
CA ALA A 19 -18.47 22.27 4.27
C ALA A 19 -17.55 21.79 3.14
N ASN A 20 -16.90 22.72 2.43
CA ASN A 20 -15.94 22.39 1.38
C ASN A 20 -14.71 21.66 1.92
N VAL A 21 -14.15 22.12 3.04
CA VAL A 21 -13.01 21.44 3.68
C VAL A 21 -13.41 20.04 4.15
N MET A 22 -14.54 19.88 4.82
CA MET A 22 -15.03 18.56 5.25
C MET A 22 -15.28 17.63 4.06
N ASN A 23 -15.85 18.14 2.97
CA ASN A 23 -16.07 17.37 1.75
C ASN A 23 -14.75 16.93 1.09
N ALA A 24 -13.76 17.83 1.02
CA ALA A 24 -12.44 17.50 0.47
C ALA A 24 -11.70 16.47 1.33
N LEU A 25 -11.82 16.56 2.67
CA LEU A 25 -11.28 15.55 3.58
C LEU A 25 -12.01 14.21 3.45
N ALA A 26 -13.34 14.22 3.30
CA ALA A 26 -14.13 13.01 3.10
C ALA A 26 -13.82 12.32 1.76
N ALA A 27 -13.54 13.10 0.71
CA ALA A 27 -13.12 12.59 -0.59
C ALA A 27 -11.68 12.04 -0.60
N ARG A 28 -10.89 12.30 0.45
CA ARG A 28 -9.53 11.78 0.54
C ARG A 28 -9.57 10.29 0.88
N ASN A 29 -9.14 9.46 -0.06
CA ASN A 29 -8.89 8.04 0.20
C ASN A 29 -7.39 7.82 0.56
N PRO A 30 -7.02 7.65 1.85
CA PRO A 30 -5.63 7.40 2.21
C PRO A 30 -5.16 5.98 1.90
N MET A 31 -6.07 5.06 1.57
CA MET A 31 -5.75 3.64 1.49
C MET A 31 -4.72 3.28 0.41
N PRO A 32 -4.76 3.80 -0.84
CA PRO A 32 -3.78 3.42 -1.85
C PRO A 32 -2.34 3.67 -1.38
N LYS A 33 -2.12 4.81 -0.71
CA LYS A 33 -0.83 5.13 -0.10
C LYS A 33 -0.53 4.20 1.08
N ALA A 34 -1.49 3.97 1.97
CA ALA A 34 -1.29 3.11 3.14
C ALA A 34 -0.91 1.67 2.76
N VAL A 35 -1.52 1.10 1.72
CA VAL A 35 -1.17 -0.22 1.18
C VAL A 35 0.30 -0.21 0.74
N MET A 36 0.71 0.74 -0.09
CA MET A 36 2.09 0.78 -0.62
C MET A 36 3.14 1.04 0.45
N GLU A 37 2.88 1.91 1.42
CA GLU A 37 3.79 2.17 2.55
C GLU A 37 3.95 0.91 3.44
N THR A 38 2.84 0.21 3.71
CA THR A 38 2.84 -1.01 4.53
C THR A 38 3.59 -2.15 3.82
N MET A 39 3.39 -2.32 2.52
CA MET A 39 4.16 -3.27 1.73
C MET A 39 5.65 -2.90 1.68
N GLY A 40 5.96 -1.61 1.50
CA GLY A 40 7.33 -1.10 1.51
C GLY A 40 8.06 -1.41 2.81
N TYR A 41 7.39 -1.25 3.96
CA TYR A 41 7.91 -1.61 5.27
C TYR A 41 8.30 -3.10 5.34
N HIS A 42 7.38 -4.01 4.99
CA HIS A 42 7.63 -5.45 5.11
C HIS A 42 8.70 -5.96 4.13
N VAL A 43 8.75 -5.46 2.90
CA VAL A 43 9.85 -5.75 1.97
C VAL A 43 11.18 -5.19 2.51
N GLY A 44 11.15 -4.00 3.12
CA GLY A 44 12.30 -3.38 3.77
C GLY A 44 12.88 -4.26 4.87
N GLU A 45 12.04 -4.79 5.76
CA GLU A 45 12.44 -5.69 6.84
C GLU A 45 13.07 -6.98 6.32
N LEU A 46 12.50 -7.60 5.28
CA LEU A 46 13.09 -8.78 4.63
C LEU A 46 14.47 -8.47 4.03
N LYS A 47 14.62 -7.34 3.34
CA LYS A 47 15.91 -6.89 2.79
C LYS A 47 16.93 -6.61 3.89
N ASN A 48 16.50 -6.01 5.01
CA ASN A 48 17.34 -5.73 6.16
C ASN A 48 17.82 -7.03 6.82
N ALA A 49 16.93 -8.02 6.99
CA ALA A 49 17.27 -9.33 7.52
C ALA A 49 18.33 -10.04 6.65
N ILE A 50 18.19 -9.99 5.32
CA ILE A 50 19.19 -10.54 4.38
C ILE A 50 20.54 -9.85 4.52
N LYS A 51 20.56 -8.51 4.53
CA LYS A 51 21.80 -7.72 4.68
C LYS A 51 22.50 -8.00 6.00
N ALA A 52 21.74 -8.12 7.08
CA ALA A 52 22.24 -8.43 8.41
C ALA A 52 22.61 -9.91 8.57
N ARG A 53 22.31 -10.78 7.59
CA ARG A 53 22.43 -12.25 7.66
C ARG A 53 21.65 -12.87 8.83
N GLN A 54 20.53 -12.24 9.21
CA GLN A 54 19.69 -12.60 10.36
C GLN A 54 18.28 -12.96 9.88
N CYS A 55 18.16 -14.01 9.07
CA CYS A 55 16.87 -14.46 8.52
C CYS A 55 16.22 -15.50 9.43
N ASP A 56 15.72 -15.04 10.57
CA ASP A 56 14.91 -15.86 11.47
C ASP A 56 13.64 -16.34 10.74
N PRO A 57 13.39 -17.66 10.64
CA PRO A 57 12.26 -18.19 9.85
C PRO A 57 10.90 -17.68 10.30
N VAL A 58 10.69 -17.45 11.61
CA VAL A 58 9.42 -16.96 12.15
C VAL A 58 9.19 -15.51 11.75
N LYS A 59 10.21 -14.66 11.87
CA LYS A 59 10.14 -13.25 11.45
C LYS A 59 9.96 -13.12 9.94
N VAL A 60 10.70 -13.91 9.16
CA VAL A 60 10.57 -13.95 7.70
C VAL A 60 9.15 -14.35 7.30
N GLN A 61 8.62 -15.44 7.88
CA GLN A 61 7.27 -15.90 7.60
C GLN A 61 6.22 -14.84 7.95
N HIS A 62 6.40 -14.15 9.08
CA HIS A 62 5.53 -13.03 9.47
C HIS A 62 5.50 -11.95 8.39
N HIS A 63 6.65 -11.47 7.92
CA HIS A 63 6.69 -10.41 6.90
C HIS A 63 6.12 -10.85 5.54
N LEU A 64 6.38 -12.10 5.13
CA LEU A 64 5.80 -12.65 3.89
C LEU A 64 4.27 -12.75 3.98
N ALA A 65 3.73 -13.27 5.08
CA ALA A 65 2.28 -13.37 5.29
C ALA A 65 1.61 -11.98 5.37
N ARG A 66 2.29 -10.99 5.98
CA ARG A 66 1.80 -9.61 5.98
C ARG A 66 1.79 -9.00 4.58
N LEU A 67 2.79 -9.30 3.74
CA LEU A 67 2.80 -8.85 2.34
C LEU A 67 1.66 -9.48 1.54
N GLU A 68 1.48 -10.80 1.62
CA GLU A 68 0.40 -11.51 0.93
C GLU A 68 -0.97 -10.93 1.32
N SER A 69 -1.22 -10.78 2.62
CA SER A 69 -2.46 -10.18 3.14
C SER A 69 -2.65 -8.71 2.75
N THR A 70 -1.58 -7.94 2.57
CA THR A 70 -1.73 -6.52 2.16
C THR A 70 -1.91 -6.40 0.65
N ALA A 71 -1.33 -7.32 -0.12
CA ALA A 71 -1.48 -7.35 -1.58
C ALA A 71 -2.92 -7.67 -2.03
N SER A 72 -3.72 -8.35 -1.20
CA SER A 72 -5.15 -8.56 -1.48
C SER A 72 -5.96 -7.27 -1.52
N ASP A 73 -5.46 -6.20 -0.90
CA ASP A 73 -6.16 -4.92 -0.84
C ASP A 73 -5.92 -4.05 -2.09
N ILE A 74 -4.93 -4.36 -2.95
CA ILE A 74 -4.52 -3.50 -4.07
C ILE A 74 -5.69 -3.21 -5.02
N THR A 75 -6.29 -4.24 -5.60
CA THR A 75 -7.40 -4.06 -6.56
C THR A 75 -8.59 -3.29 -5.97
N PRO A 76 -9.17 -3.66 -4.81
CA PRO A 76 -10.32 -2.95 -4.27
C PRO A 76 -10.00 -1.53 -3.78
N VAL A 77 -8.77 -1.27 -3.34
CA VAL A 77 -8.37 0.06 -2.82
C VAL A 77 -8.04 1.04 -3.95
N PHE A 78 -7.39 0.58 -5.02
CA PHE A 78 -6.97 1.44 -6.12
C PHE A 78 -8.10 1.70 -7.12
N GLY A 79 -9.02 0.75 -7.31
CA GLY A 79 -10.18 0.93 -8.20
C GLY A 79 -9.80 1.18 -9.67
N ILE A 80 -8.63 0.67 -10.10
CA ILE A 80 -8.17 0.73 -11.48
C ILE A 80 -8.58 -0.57 -12.18
N ASP A 81 -9.51 -0.46 -13.13
CA ASP A 81 -10.06 -1.62 -13.86
C ASP A 81 -9.24 -2.01 -15.09
N GLU A 82 -8.14 -1.30 -15.36
CA GLU A 82 -7.25 -1.63 -16.47
C GLU A 82 -6.72 -3.07 -16.33
N LYS A 83 -6.83 -3.84 -17.41
CA LYS A 83 -6.40 -5.25 -17.41
C LYS A 83 -4.91 -5.38 -17.02
N ALA A 84 -4.07 -4.48 -17.51
CA ALA A 84 -2.64 -4.49 -17.18
C ALA A 84 -2.39 -4.30 -15.66
N PHE A 85 -3.08 -3.35 -15.03
CA PHE A 85 -3.02 -3.14 -13.58
C PHE A 85 -3.48 -4.37 -12.79
N THR A 86 -4.64 -4.91 -13.14
CA THR A 86 -5.24 -6.03 -12.43
C THR A 86 -4.45 -7.33 -12.63
N ASP A 87 -3.87 -7.55 -13.81
CA ASP A 87 -2.96 -8.66 -14.09
C ASP A 87 -1.67 -8.56 -13.25
N ASP A 88 -1.06 -7.37 -13.17
CA ASP A 88 0.14 -7.13 -12.34
C ASP A 88 -0.15 -7.34 -10.85
N ALA A 89 -1.30 -6.85 -10.36
CA ALA A 89 -1.74 -7.05 -8.98
C ALA A 89 -1.97 -8.54 -8.66
N ALA A 90 -2.63 -9.28 -9.56
CA ALA A 90 -2.84 -10.72 -9.41
C ALA A 90 -1.52 -11.49 -9.46
N GLN A 91 -0.60 -11.11 -10.35
CA GLN A 91 0.73 -11.72 -10.40
C GLN A 91 1.49 -11.50 -9.09
N LEU A 92 1.40 -10.31 -8.49
CA LEU A 92 2.06 -10.02 -7.22
C LEU A 92 1.52 -10.91 -6.09
N GLN A 93 0.20 -11.06 -6.02
CA GLN A 93 -0.46 -11.96 -5.06
C GLN A 93 0.02 -13.40 -5.23
N GLU A 94 0.10 -13.91 -6.46
CA GLU A 94 0.59 -15.26 -6.75
C GLU A 94 2.06 -15.43 -6.33
N ARG A 95 2.93 -14.45 -6.62
CA ARG A 95 4.35 -14.52 -6.19
C ARG A 95 4.50 -14.48 -4.67
N LEU A 96 3.67 -13.70 -3.99
CA LEU A 96 3.67 -13.64 -2.53
C LEU A 96 3.14 -14.93 -1.91
N HIS A 97 2.07 -15.51 -2.47
CA HIS A 97 1.57 -16.81 -2.06
C HIS A 97 2.66 -17.89 -2.18
N GLN A 98 3.33 -17.96 -3.33
CA GLN A 98 4.46 -18.88 -3.54
C GLN A 98 5.59 -18.66 -2.52
N ALA A 99 5.95 -17.41 -2.23
CA ALA A 99 6.98 -17.09 -1.24
C ALA A 99 6.58 -17.51 0.18
N VAL A 100 5.32 -17.32 0.56
CA VAL A 100 4.75 -17.76 1.85
C VAL A 100 4.79 -19.28 1.97
N GLN A 101 4.32 -20.00 0.95
CA GLN A 101 4.30 -21.48 0.95
C GLN A 101 5.71 -22.09 0.92
N ALA A 102 6.69 -21.40 0.33
CA ALA A 102 8.07 -21.85 0.29
C ALA A 102 8.74 -21.86 1.68
N ALA A 103 8.19 -21.16 2.68
CA ALA A 103 8.67 -21.09 4.06
C ALA A 103 10.21 -21.00 4.18
N PRO A 104 10.84 -19.96 3.58
CA PRO A 104 12.30 -19.93 3.42
C PRO A 104 13.03 -19.88 4.77
N ALA A 105 13.87 -20.88 5.03
CA ALA A 105 14.59 -21.05 6.29
C ALA A 105 16.05 -20.54 6.26
N SER A 106 16.47 -19.84 5.21
CA SER A 106 17.82 -19.26 5.09
C SER A 106 17.80 -17.94 4.33
N CYS A 107 18.77 -17.06 4.56
CA CYS A 107 18.84 -15.79 3.83
C CYS A 107 18.96 -15.93 2.31
N ALA A 108 19.62 -16.98 1.83
CA ALA A 108 19.67 -17.28 0.40
C ALA A 108 18.29 -17.66 -0.13
N ALA A 109 17.54 -18.49 0.61
CA ALA A 109 16.17 -18.85 0.26
C ALA A 109 15.23 -17.64 0.32
N VAL A 110 15.38 -16.75 1.31
CA VAL A 110 14.61 -15.50 1.39
C VAL A 110 14.89 -14.62 0.18
N ALA A 111 16.17 -14.41 -0.15
CA ALA A 111 16.56 -13.60 -1.32
C ALA A 111 15.99 -14.17 -2.62
N ALA A 112 16.00 -15.50 -2.80
CA ALA A 112 15.40 -16.16 -3.94
C ALA A 112 13.88 -15.99 -3.98
N ALA A 113 13.20 -16.13 -2.83
CA ALA A 113 11.74 -16.02 -2.72
C ALA A 113 11.23 -14.60 -2.99
N ILE A 114 11.93 -13.56 -2.52
CA ILE A 114 11.48 -12.17 -2.69
C ILE A 114 11.91 -11.52 -4.00
N LYS A 115 12.82 -12.14 -4.76
CA LYS A 115 13.25 -11.65 -6.09
C LYS A 115 12.07 -11.48 -7.06
N PRO A 116 11.25 -12.51 -7.34
CA PRO A 116 10.10 -12.36 -8.25
C PRO A 116 9.06 -11.36 -7.73
N VAL A 117 8.89 -11.26 -6.40
CA VAL A 117 8.02 -10.24 -5.79
C VAL A 117 8.52 -8.83 -6.15
N GLY A 118 9.83 -8.58 -6.00
CA GLY A 118 10.43 -7.29 -6.35
C GLY A 118 10.33 -6.96 -7.84
N GLU A 119 10.45 -7.96 -8.71
CA GLU A 119 10.27 -7.80 -10.16
C GLU A 119 8.84 -7.39 -10.51
N THR A 120 7.81 -8.04 -9.92
CA THR A 120 6.41 -7.64 -10.12
C THR A 120 6.10 -6.26 -9.52
N CYS A 121 6.66 -5.93 -8.36
CA CYS A 121 6.56 -4.56 -7.82
C CYS A 121 7.13 -3.53 -8.80
N GLN A 122 8.27 -3.82 -9.44
CA GLN A 122 8.89 -2.90 -10.40
C GLN A 122 8.08 -2.79 -11.70
N SER A 123 7.55 -3.90 -12.22
CA SER A 123 6.68 -3.91 -13.42
C SER A 123 5.47 -2.99 -13.25
N CYS A 124 4.75 -3.15 -12.14
CA CYS A 124 3.59 -2.33 -11.83
C CYS A 124 3.97 -0.86 -11.65
N HIS A 125 5.00 -0.57 -10.84
CA HIS A 125 5.42 0.81 -10.58
C HIS A 125 6.00 1.52 -11.80
N GLN A 126 6.51 0.81 -12.80
CA GLN A 126 7.00 1.45 -14.03
C GLN A 126 5.86 2.10 -14.84
N GLN A 127 4.64 1.60 -14.67
CA GLN A 127 3.46 2.07 -15.40
C GLN A 127 2.57 3.00 -14.55
N TYR A 128 2.49 2.75 -13.23
CA TYR A 128 1.46 3.35 -12.38
C TYR A 128 2.00 4.27 -11.26
N ARG A 129 3.30 4.55 -11.20
CA ARG A 129 3.95 5.42 -10.20
C ARG A 129 4.78 6.53 -10.85
#